data_AF-A0A350I036-F1
#
_entry.id   AF-A0A350I036-F1
#
_cell.length_a   1.000
_cell.length_b   1.000
_cell.length_c   1.000
_cell.angle_alpha   90.00
_cell.angle_beta   90.00
_cell.angle_gamma   90.00
#
_symmetry.space_group_name_H-M   'P 1'
#
loop_
_entity.id
_entity.type
_entity.pdbx_description
1 polymer ?
#
loop_
_entity_poly.entity_id
_entity_poly.type
_entity_poly.pdbx_seq_one_letter_code
_entity_poly.pdbx_strand_id
1 'polypeptide(L)'
;MSHVCVSIKRLGISIAAGLCIGVFGAELGNPVSDPVRVKSASDEARLAMKGFSLPDGYQVELTAAEPQLANPVAFHIDERGRFFVVETFRHGQGVLDIRGRRGWPNQDFIDSLTEERLETLSDELLDADLSSRTVDDRIAMLRYYMGDKAERELASETDQVRLVEDRDGDGVADHSSIFADGFNQIADGLASGVLARSGKVYFTNIPDLWLLEDEDGDGIAEKRESLHYGFGVRVGFLGHDLHGLKIGPDGKLYFSIGDRGSHVKTKDGRVVGMADTGTVFRCNLDGSDLEVFAYGLRNPQELAFDAYGNLFTGDNNSDGGDQARWVYVVEGGDSGWRIGYQFLNKPVPRGPWNAEKLWHPQWEGQAAYLVPPIANIGNGPSGLTYHPGTGFSDALKDHFFLVDFKGSPANSGIHTIKMRPKGATFEIAKLDSIIWNVLATDADFGVDGGLYLTDWVEGWAVTGKGRIYRILEEEVTDADLVTETKALLADGMTNRSSRALAKLLEHPDMRVRQEAQFELANRGASSIEHFEGVLKYGDSLFAKLHAIWGLGQIIPAYSNAVEPVLDALFA
;
A
#
# COMPACT_ATOMS: atom_id res chain seq x y z
N MET A 1 -69.04 58.87 -21.23
CA MET A 1 -69.01 58.67 -19.77
C MET A 1 -67.98 57.58 -19.50
N SER A 2 -66.70 57.93 -19.24
CA SER A 2 -66.09 58.06 -17.89
C SER A 2 -66.06 56.69 -17.16
N HIS A 3 -64.97 56.10 -16.62
CA HIS A 3 -63.57 56.44 -16.27
C HIS A 3 -62.77 55.10 -16.20
N VAL A 4 -61.52 54.99 -16.69
CA VAL A 4 -60.20 55.04 -15.99
C VAL A 4 -60.04 54.10 -14.78
N CYS A 5 -59.08 53.14 -14.80
CA CYS A 5 -57.85 53.15 -13.95
C CYS A 5 -56.93 51.88 -14.08
N VAL A 6 -55.68 52.14 -14.51
CA VAL A 6 -54.36 51.62 -14.06
C VAL A 6 -53.88 50.17 -14.32
N SER A 7 -52.64 50.14 -14.84
CA SER A 7 -51.77 49.04 -15.26
C SER A 7 -50.72 48.71 -14.20
N ILE A 8 -50.24 47.47 -14.11
CA ILE A 8 -48.81 47.14 -13.86
C ILE A 8 -48.43 45.88 -14.67
N LYS A 9 -47.46 46.03 -15.59
CA LYS A 9 -46.76 44.93 -16.27
C LYS A 9 -45.69 44.35 -15.34
N ARG A 10 -45.55 43.02 -15.27
CA ARG A 10 -44.33 42.34 -14.80
C ARG A 10 -43.73 41.51 -15.94
N LEU A 11 -42.48 41.83 -16.28
CA LEU A 11 -41.60 41.01 -17.11
C LEU A 11 -41.25 39.73 -16.34
N GLY A 12 -41.38 38.58 -16.97
CA GLY A 12 -40.81 37.31 -16.52
C GLY A 12 -39.81 36.80 -17.55
N ILE A 13 -38.52 36.95 -17.24
CA ILE A 13 -37.39 36.38 -17.98
C ILE A 13 -37.31 34.89 -17.59
N SER A 14 -37.44 33.98 -18.57
CA SER A 14 -37.17 32.55 -18.37
C SER A 14 -35.71 32.26 -18.71
N ILE A 15 -34.91 31.96 -17.69
CA ILE A 15 -33.56 31.39 -17.82
C ILE A 15 -33.73 29.87 -17.69
N ALA A 16 -33.44 29.13 -18.75
CA ALA A 16 -33.27 27.69 -18.70
C ALA A 16 -31.88 27.38 -18.12
N ALA A 17 -31.82 26.98 -16.86
CA ALA A 17 -30.61 26.46 -16.23
C ALA A 17 -30.49 24.97 -16.56
N GLY A 18 -29.41 24.58 -17.23
CA GLY A 18 -28.98 23.20 -17.36
C GLY A 18 -28.58 22.66 -15.99
N LEU A 19 -29.09 21.48 -15.65
CA LEU A 19 -28.63 20.72 -14.49
C LEU A 19 -27.22 20.19 -14.81
N CYS A 20 -26.20 20.83 -14.25
CA CYS A 20 -24.91 20.18 -14.04
C CYS A 20 -25.08 19.17 -12.90
N ILE A 21 -24.83 17.90 -13.19
CA ILE A 21 -24.63 16.87 -12.17
C ILE A 21 -23.32 17.22 -11.47
N GLY A 22 -23.41 17.69 -10.23
CA GLY A 22 -22.24 18.01 -9.42
C GLY A 22 -21.46 16.73 -9.13
N VAL A 23 -20.20 16.73 -9.52
CA VAL A 23 -19.18 15.85 -8.95
C VAL A 23 -19.04 16.29 -7.49
N PHE A 24 -19.40 15.42 -6.54
CA PHE A 24 -19.02 15.64 -5.15
C PHE A 24 -17.50 15.51 -5.08
N GLY A 25 -16.79 16.64 -5.08
CA GLY A 25 -15.42 16.67 -4.57
C GLY A 25 -15.50 16.47 -3.07
N ALA A 26 -14.71 15.54 -2.53
CA ALA A 26 -14.53 15.43 -1.10
C ALA A 26 -13.95 16.76 -0.59
N GLU A 27 -14.69 17.48 0.25
CA GLU A 27 -14.16 18.66 0.94
C GLU A 27 -13.18 18.17 2.02
N LEU A 28 -11.90 18.50 1.87
CA LEU A 28 -10.86 18.22 2.87
C LEU A 28 -11.16 18.97 4.18
N GLY A 29 -10.61 18.45 5.28
CA GLY A 29 -10.79 19.07 6.58
C GLY A 29 -9.99 20.36 6.67
N ASN A 30 -10.40 21.28 7.53
CA ASN A 30 -9.53 22.43 7.82
C ASN A 30 -8.20 21.91 8.41
N PRO A 31 -7.03 22.44 7.99
CA PRO A 31 -5.76 22.07 8.58
C PRO A 31 -5.81 22.28 10.10
N VAL A 32 -5.50 21.23 10.87
CA VAL A 32 -5.47 21.31 12.33
C VAL A 32 -4.32 22.25 12.69
N SER A 33 -4.63 23.33 13.41
CA SER A 33 -3.66 24.33 13.84
C SER A 33 -2.77 23.81 14.97
N ASP A 34 -1.84 22.89 14.67
CA ASP A 34 -0.50 22.72 15.26
C ASP A 34 0.20 21.49 14.60
N PRO A 35 0.82 21.63 13.41
CA PRO A 35 1.22 20.49 12.58
C PRO A 35 2.54 19.80 12.96
N VAL A 36 3.08 19.96 14.19
CA VAL A 36 4.34 19.28 14.56
C VAL A 36 4.27 18.62 15.93
N ARG A 37 3.90 17.33 15.91
CA ARG A 37 4.05 16.40 17.05
C ARG A 37 5.35 15.61 17.00
N VAL A 38 6.30 16.00 16.15
CA VAL A 38 7.62 15.37 16.10
C VAL A 38 8.41 15.79 17.34
N LYS A 39 8.97 14.81 18.04
CA LYS A 39 9.81 15.08 19.21
C LYS A 39 11.08 15.83 18.80
N SER A 40 11.73 16.46 19.77
CA SER A 40 13.05 17.07 19.57
C SER A 40 14.11 16.01 19.32
N ALA A 41 15.19 16.39 18.63
CA ALA A 41 16.38 15.56 18.45
C ALA A 41 16.83 14.89 19.76
N SER A 42 17.23 13.63 19.66
CA SER A 42 17.80 12.86 20.76
C SER A 42 18.80 11.82 20.27
N ASP A 43 19.63 11.29 21.17
CA ASP A 43 20.56 10.21 20.86
C ASP A 43 19.90 8.82 20.85
N GLU A 44 18.59 8.72 21.11
CA GLU A 44 17.91 7.44 21.29
C GLU A 44 18.00 6.55 20.05
N ALA A 45 17.88 7.14 18.85
CA ALA A 45 18.01 6.40 17.59
C ALA A 45 19.39 5.73 17.45
N ARG A 46 20.47 6.43 17.82
CA ARG A 46 21.84 5.89 17.80
C ARG A 46 22.06 4.87 18.92
N LEU A 47 21.44 5.07 20.08
CA LEU A 47 21.53 4.13 21.20
C LEU A 47 20.81 2.81 20.90
N ALA A 48 19.66 2.86 20.21
CA ALA A 48 18.88 1.67 19.83
C ALA A 48 19.68 0.70 18.95
N MET A 49 20.52 1.24 18.04
CA MET A 49 21.36 0.44 17.14
C MET A 49 22.28 -0.56 17.87
N LYS A 50 22.67 -0.27 19.12
CA LYS A 50 23.50 -1.17 19.93
C LYS A 50 22.78 -2.47 20.31
N GLY A 51 21.44 -2.49 20.24
CA GLY A 51 20.61 -3.66 20.53
C GLY A 51 20.24 -4.49 19.30
N PHE A 52 20.46 -3.95 18.09
CA PHE A 52 20.10 -4.64 16.86
C PHE A 52 20.92 -5.92 16.70
N SER A 53 20.27 -6.97 16.23
CA SER A 53 20.92 -8.23 15.86
C SER A 53 20.97 -8.32 14.34
N LEU A 54 22.19 -8.38 13.80
CA LEU A 54 22.47 -8.48 12.37
C LEU A 54 23.27 -9.77 12.12
N PRO A 55 23.14 -10.42 10.95
CA PRO A 55 24.09 -11.44 10.52
C PRO A 55 25.50 -10.85 10.32
N ASP A 56 26.52 -11.71 10.36
CA ASP A 56 27.90 -11.30 10.06
C ASP A 56 28.01 -10.71 8.65
N GLY A 57 28.84 -9.67 8.48
CA GLY A 57 29.07 -8.98 7.20
C GLY A 57 28.04 -7.91 6.86
N TYR A 58 27.13 -7.58 7.78
CA TYR A 58 26.16 -6.49 7.62
C TYR A 58 26.33 -5.41 8.69
N GLN A 59 26.14 -4.16 8.27
CA GLN A 59 26.14 -3.00 9.14
C GLN A 59 24.85 -2.19 8.99
N VAL A 60 24.55 -1.40 10.02
CA VAL A 60 23.39 -0.53 10.07
C VAL A 60 23.82 0.92 10.32
N GLU A 61 23.24 1.83 9.55
CA GLU A 61 23.46 3.27 9.62
C GLU A 61 22.15 3.98 9.96
N LEU A 62 22.23 5.12 10.64
CA LEU A 62 21.08 5.97 10.91
C LEU A 62 20.94 7.00 9.79
N THR A 63 19.82 6.96 9.06
CA THR A 63 19.52 7.88 7.96
C THR A 63 18.69 9.07 8.43
N ALA A 64 17.63 8.83 9.20
CA ALA A 64 16.79 9.89 9.73
C ALA A 64 16.23 9.51 11.10
N ALA A 65 15.99 10.50 11.95
CA ALA A 65 15.33 10.34 13.24
C ALA A 65 14.56 11.62 13.55
N GLU A 66 14.10 11.79 14.77
CA GLU A 66 13.56 13.06 15.22
C GLU A 66 14.64 14.17 15.16
N PRO A 67 14.33 15.40 14.72
CA PRO A 67 13.01 15.94 14.40
C PRO A 67 12.60 15.79 12.91
N GLN A 68 13.33 15.01 12.11
CA GLN A 68 13.03 14.85 10.69
C GLN A 68 11.74 14.07 10.43
N LEU A 69 11.29 13.18 11.33
CA LEU A 69 10.04 12.41 11.15
C LEU A 69 9.47 11.88 12.49
N ALA A 70 8.22 11.44 12.47
CA ALA A 70 7.50 10.79 13.55
C ALA A 70 6.49 9.74 13.07
N ASN A 71 6.27 8.70 13.87
CA ASN A 71 5.22 7.70 13.69
C ASN A 71 5.13 7.11 12.25
N PRO A 72 6.25 6.67 11.65
CA PRO A 72 6.25 6.17 10.28
C PRO A 72 5.53 4.83 10.20
N VAL A 73 4.58 4.71 9.27
CA VAL A 73 3.82 3.47 9.03
C VAL A 73 4.26 2.78 7.75
N ALA A 74 4.48 3.54 6.68
CA ALA A 74 4.93 3.05 5.38
C ALA A 74 5.83 4.12 4.73
N PHE A 75 6.68 3.73 3.79
CA PHE A 75 7.45 4.70 3.01
C PHE A 75 7.80 4.17 1.61
N HIS A 76 8.17 5.09 0.73
CA HIS A 76 8.73 4.75 -0.58
C HIS A 76 9.89 5.68 -0.92
N ILE A 77 10.89 5.14 -1.60
CA ILE A 77 12.05 5.90 -2.08
C ILE A 77 11.88 6.15 -3.57
N ASP A 78 11.86 7.41 -3.99
CA ASP A 78 11.72 7.75 -5.42
C ASP A 78 13.02 7.56 -6.20
N GLU A 79 12.96 7.78 -7.52
CA GLU A 79 14.11 7.64 -8.42
C GLU A 79 15.28 8.60 -8.11
N ARG A 80 15.06 9.63 -7.28
CA ARG A 80 16.06 10.61 -6.84
C ARG A 80 16.64 10.28 -5.46
N GLY A 81 16.14 9.23 -4.80
CA GLY A 81 16.54 8.86 -3.44
C GLY A 81 15.85 9.65 -2.34
N ARG A 82 14.74 10.33 -2.64
CA ARG A 82 13.93 11.05 -1.64
C ARG A 82 12.94 10.10 -0.98
N PHE A 83 12.71 10.26 0.32
CA PHE A 83 11.81 9.42 1.10
C PHE A 83 10.46 10.09 1.24
N PHE A 84 9.41 9.43 0.76
CA PHE A 84 8.03 9.78 1.06
C PHE A 84 7.56 8.88 2.20
N VAL A 85 7.36 9.45 3.38
CA VAL A 85 7.06 8.73 4.62
C VAL A 85 5.62 9.02 5.02
N VAL A 86 4.82 7.97 5.18
CA VAL A 86 3.47 8.08 5.74
C VAL A 86 3.57 8.13 7.25
N GLU A 87 3.11 9.23 7.84
CA GLU A 87 3.07 9.44 9.28
C GLU A 87 1.61 9.37 9.75
N THR A 88 1.36 8.51 10.74
CA THR A 88 0.04 8.48 11.39
C THR A 88 0.04 9.20 12.73
N PHE A 89 -0.95 10.06 12.92
CA PHE A 89 -1.30 10.64 14.21
C PHE A 89 -2.67 10.14 14.68
N ARG A 90 -3.30 9.26 13.90
CA ARG A 90 -4.65 8.76 14.13
C ARG A 90 -4.70 7.32 14.69
N HIS A 91 -3.55 6.72 14.95
CA HIS A 91 -3.53 5.42 15.61
C HIS A 91 -4.01 5.53 17.07
N GLY A 92 -5.16 4.93 17.38
CA GLY A 92 -5.80 4.97 18.71
C GLY A 92 -6.60 6.24 19.02
N GLN A 93 -6.74 7.15 18.04
CA GLN A 93 -7.53 8.38 18.14
C GLN A 93 -7.99 8.80 16.74
N GLY A 94 -9.24 9.18 16.54
CA GLY A 94 -9.68 9.57 15.19
C GLY A 94 -10.12 8.41 14.27
N VAL A 95 -9.80 7.15 14.61
CA VAL A 95 -10.23 5.94 13.89
C VAL A 95 -10.74 4.91 14.89
N LEU A 96 -11.90 4.32 14.60
CA LEU A 96 -12.50 3.28 15.44
C LEU A 96 -11.81 1.93 15.28
N ASP A 97 -11.85 1.11 16.33
CA ASP A 97 -11.30 -0.25 16.37
C ASP A 97 -12.32 -1.21 16.98
N ILE A 98 -12.60 -2.35 16.34
CA ILE A 98 -13.46 -3.37 16.96
C ILE A 98 -12.75 -4.16 18.08
N ARG A 99 -11.42 -4.02 18.24
CA ARG A 99 -10.66 -4.66 19.32
C ARG A 99 -10.92 -3.97 20.66
N GLY A 100 -11.55 -4.73 21.56
CA GLY A 100 -11.90 -4.25 22.88
C GLY A 100 -13.12 -3.32 22.85
N ARG A 101 -13.81 -3.21 23.98
CA ARG A 101 -15.03 -2.40 24.10
C ARG A 101 -14.80 -0.89 23.87
N ARG A 102 -13.52 -0.46 23.82
CA ARG A 102 -13.02 0.93 23.78
C ARG A 102 -13.01 1.61 22.41
N GLY A 103 -13.35 0.91 21.32
CA GLY A 103 -13.45 1.52 20.00
C GLY A 103 -14.86 1.67 19.48
N TRP A 104 -15.88 1.50 20.32
CA TRP A 104 -17.27 1.81 19.96
C TRP A 104 -17.63 3.26 20.34
N PRO A 105 -18.48 3.91 19.54
CA PRO A 105 -18.89 5.28 19.75
C PRO A 105 -19.66 5.42 21.08
N ASN A 106 -19.05 6.13 22.02
CA ASN A 106 -19.47 6.36 23.41
C ASN A 106 -19.09 5.30 24.46
N GLN A 107 -17.81 5.18 24.79
CA GLN A 107 -17.38 4.48 26.01
C GLN A 107 -18.07 5.05 27.28
N ASP A 108 -18.29 6.36 27.38
CA ASP A 108 -18.99 6.96 28.54
C ASP A 108 -20.48 6.59 28.64
N PHE A 109 -21.15 6.39 27.49
CA PHE A 109 -22.53 5.90 27.47
C PHE A 109 -22.55 4.42 27.81
N ILE A 110 -21.68 3.63 27.17
CA ILE A 110 -21.46 2.21 27.44
C ILE A 110 -21.20 1.99 28.95
N ASP A 111 -20.31 2.77 29.57
CA ASP A 111 -19.99 2.69 31.00
C ASP A 111 -21.18 3.10 31.90
N SER A 112 -22.17 3.83 31.36
CA SER A 112 -23.40 4.22 32.06
C SER A 112 -24.55 3.22 31.91
N LEU A 113 -24.40 2.20 31.04
CA LEU A 113 -25.43 1.21 30.76
C LEU A 113 -25.35 0.00 31.71
N THR A 114 -26.49 -0.66 31.92
CA THR A 114 -26.54 -1.96 32.59
C THR A 114 -25.87 -3.04 31.74
N GLU A 115 -25.35 -4.11 32.34
CA GLU A 115 -24.73 -5.23 31.58
C GLU A 115 -25.66 -5.81 30.50
N GLU A 116 -26.98 -5.86 30.76
CA GLU A 116 -27.98 -6.30 29.79
C GLU A 116 -28.12 -5.34 28.59
N ARG A 117 -28.11 -4.01 28.82
CA ARG A 117 -28.19 -3.03 27.72
C ARG A 117 -26.87 -2.96 26.94
N LEU A 118 -25.76 -3.24 27.59
CA LEU A 118 -24.42 -3.34 26.98
C LEU A 118 -24.33 -4.47 25.95
N GLU A 119 -24.82 -5.66 26.27
CA GLU A 119 -24.83 -6.79 25.34
C GLU A 119 -25.73 -6.51 24.12
N THR A 120 -26.91 -5.93 24.33
CA THR A 120 -27.81 -5.58 23.20
C THR A 120 -27.24 -4.49 22.29
N LEU A 121 -26.53 -3.49 22.85
CA LEU A 121 -25.99 -2.38 22.06
C LEU A 121 -24.79 -2.83 21.20
N SER A 122 -23.95 -3.74 21.68
CA SER A 122 -22.85 -4.27 20.86
C SER A 122 -23.35 -5.08 19.67
N ASP A 123 -24.45 -5.83 19.85
CA ASP A 123 -25.05 -6.61 18.78
C ASP A 123 -25.76 -5.70 17.75
N GLU A 124 -26.53 -4.70 18.20
CA GLU A 124 -27.17 -3.70 17.32
C GLU A 124 -26.14 -2.96 16.46
N LEU A 125 -25.01 -2.59 17.06
CA LEU A 125 -23.94 -1.87 16.39
C LEU A 125 -23.16 -2.76 15.42
N LEU A 126 -22.89 -4.02 15.78
CA LEU A 126 -22.29 -5.01 14.88
C LEU A 126 -23.20 -5.29 13.68
N ASP A 127 -24.50 -5.49 13.92
CA ASP A 127 -25.48 -5.67 12.85
C ASP A 127 -25.55 -4.45 11.93
N ALA A 128 -25.46 -3.23 12.50
CA ALA A 128 -25.39 -2.00 11.71
C ALA A 128 -24.13 -1.95 10.83
N ASP A 129 -22.94 -2.23 11.38
CA ASP A 129 -21.68 -2.24 10.61
C ASP A 129 -21.69 -3.30 9.51
N LEU A 130 -22.17 -4.51 9.82
CA LEU A 130 -22.32 -5.59 8.83
C LEU A 130 -23.39 -5.29 7.77
N SER A 131 -24.39 -4.45 8.10
CA SER A 131 -25.44 -4.06 7.16
C SER A 131 -24.99 -3.01 6.14
N SER A 132 -23.96 -2.21 6.44
CA SER A 132 -23.42 -1.21 5.51
C SER A 132 -23.05 -1.87 4.18
N ARG A 133 -23.24 -1.18 3.06
CA ARG A 133 -22.83 -1.69 1.74
C ARG A 133 -21.90 -0.72 1.03
N THR A 134 -21.88 0.53 1.49
CA THR A 134 -21.06 1.62 0.97
C THR A 134 -20.39 2.36 2.12
N VAL A 135 -19.38 3.17 1.80
CA VAL A 135 -18.77 4.10 2.76
C VAL A 135 -19.81 5.10 3.29
N ASP A 136 -20.76 5.53 2.45
CA ASP A 136 -21.82 6.45 2.84
C ASP A 136 -22.76 5.83 3.89
N ASP A 137 -23.06 4.54 3.78
CA ASP A 137 -23.82 3.82 4.81
C ASP A 137 -23.06 3.79 6.14
N ARG A 138 -21.74 3.57 6.09
CA ARG A 138 -20.89 3.62 7.29
C ARG A 138 -20.85 5.01 7.90
N ILE A 139 -20.72 6.07 7.09
CA ILE A 139 -20.78 7.46 7.58
C ILE A 139 -22.14 7.74 8.24
N ALA A 140 -23.25 7.31 7.61
CA ALA A 140 -24.58 7.47 8.16
C ALA A 140 -24.74 6.73 9.50
N MET A 141 -24.22 5.50 9.59
CA MET A 141 -24.16 4.72 10.83
C MET A 141 -23.37 5.48 11.91
N LEU A 142 -22.15 5.95 11.60
CA LEU A 142 -21.31 6.67 12.55
C LEU A 142 -22.02 7.94 13.06
N ARG A 143 -22.59 8.75 12.18
CA ARG A 143 -23.35 9.95 12.55
C ARG A 143 -24.57 9.63 13.41
N TYR A 144 -25.29 8.54 13.10
CA TYR A 144 -26.43 8.11 13.89
C TYR A 144 -26.06 7.74 15.32
N TYR A 145 -25.00 6.93 15.51
CA TYR A 145 -24.62 6.44 16.83
C TYR A 145 -23.72 7.38 17.64
N MET A 146 -22.93 8.24 16.98
CA MET A 146 -22.05 9.22 17.64
C MET A 146 -22.67 10.61 17.81
N GLY A 147 -23.62 10.99 16.96
CA GLY A 147 -24.10 12.37 16.87
C GLY A 147 -22.94 13.36 16.63
N ASP A 148 -22.96 14.48 17.35
CA ASP A 148 -21.94 15.55 17.28
C ASP A 148 -20.51 15.10 17.63
N LYS A 149 -20.33 13.89 18.20
CA LYS A 149 -19.00 13.35 18.47
C LYS A 149 -18.31 12.82 17.22
N ALA A 150 -19.04 12.42 16.18
CA ALA A 150 -18.41 11.87 14.97
C ALA A 150 -17.40 12.86 14.39
N GLU A 151 -17.85 14.09 14.11
CA GLU A 151 -16.98 15.15 13.57
C GLU A 151 -15.90 15.57 14.58
N ARG A 152 -16.24 15.64 15.89
CA ARG A 152 -15.30 16.14 16.90
C ARG A 152 -14.19 15.16 17.27
N GLU A 153 -14.47 13.86 17.24
CA GLU A 153 -13.53 12.82 17.68
C GLU A 153 -12.85 12.12 16.50
N LEU A 154 -13.54 11.90 15.39
CA LEU A 154 -12.97 11.19 14.23
C LEU A 154 -12.11 12.11 13.35
N ALA A 155 -12.41 13.41 13.33
CA ALA A 155 -11.67 14.41 12.56
C ALA A 155 -10.68 15.25 13.38
N SER A 156 -10.44 14.89 14.64
CA SER A 156 -9.60 15.68 15.55
C SER A 156 -8.11 15.65 15.23
N GLU A 157 -7.68 14.64 14.49
CA GLU A 157 -6.28 14.33 14.18
C GLU A 157 -6.16 14.05 12.69
N THR A 158 -5.00 14.37 12.12
CA THR A 158 -4.74 14.26 10.68
C THR A 158 -3.51 13.42 10.43
N ASP A 159 -3.60 12.52 9.46
CA ASP A 159 -2.43 11.82 8.93
C ASP A 159 -1.78 12.64 7.82
N GLN A 160 -0.54 12.32 7.47
CA GLN A 160 0.23 13.08 6.48
C GLN A 160 1.28 12.24 5.76
N VAL A 161 1.72 12.76 4.61
CA VAL A 161 2.92 12.33 3.89
C VAL A 161 4.01 13.37 4.15
N ARG A 162 5.15 12.90 4.65
CA ARG A 162 6.35 13.68 4.85
C ARG A 162 7.37 13.40 3.76
N LEU A 163 8.00 14.44 3.24
CA LEU A 163 9.18 14.34 2.40
C LEU A 163 10.43 14.46 3.28
N VAL A 164 11.33 13.48 3.21
CA VAL A 164 12.63 13.47 3.90
C VAL A 164 13.74 13.32 2.87
N GLU A 165 14.76 14.17 2.96
CA GLU A 165 15.82 14.26 1.95
C GLU A 165 17.20 14.34 2.58
N ASP A 166 18.14 13.64 1.96
CA ASP A 166 19.59 13.84 2.10
C ASP A 166 20.06 14.65 0.88
N ARG A 167 20.26 15.96 1.09
CA ARG A 167 20.57 16.95 0.05
C ARG A 167 22.08 17.11 -0.17
N ASP A 168 22.91 16.70 0.79
CA ASP A 168 24.37 16.76 0.66
C ASP A 168 25.00 15.40 0.28
N GLY A 169 24.23 14.32 0.35
CA GLY A 169 24.57 12.98 -0.13
C GLY A 169 25.44 12.20 0.84
N ASP A 170 25.46 12.56 2.13
CA ASP A 170 26.28 11.90 3.14
C ASP A 170 25.65 10.63 3.76
N GLY A 171 24.42 10.30 3.36
CA GLY A 171 23.62 9.17 3.86
C GLY A 171 22.73 9.51 5.06
N VAL A 172 22.73 10.76 5.53
CA VAL A 172 21.92 11.28 6.63
C VAL A 172 21.03 12.40 6.13
N ALA A 173 19.73 12.33 6.43
CA ALA A 173 18.78 13.34 6.02
C ALA A 173 19.01 14.68 6.75
N ASP A 174 19.25 15.75 5.99
CA ASP A 174 19.38 17.14 6.47
C ASP A 174 18.12 17.99 6.24
N HIS A 175 17.14 17.48 5.48
CA HIS A 175 15.88 18.18 5.22
C HIS A 175 14.64 17.32 5.41
N SER A 176 13.57 17.97 5.89
CA SER A 176 12.23 17.37 5.92
C SER A 176 11.14 18.44 5.80
N SER A 177 10.05 18.11 5.10
CA SER A 177 8.87 18.95 4.92
C SER A 177 7.59 18.10 4.90
N ILE A 178 6.44 18.71 5.20
CA ILE A 178 5.15 18.04 4.97
C ILE A 178 4.84 18.17 3.48
N PHE A 179 4.72 17.03 2.80
CA PHE A 179 4.35 16.97 1.39
C PHE A 179 2.84 17.11 1.21
N ALA A 180 2.06 16.39 2.03
CA ALA A 180 0.61 16.49 2.04
C ALA A 180 0.04 16.12 3.41
N ASP A 181 -0.96 16.87 3.89
CA ASP A 181 -1.68 16.63 5.16
C ASP A 181 -3.20 16.81 4.98
N GLY A 182 -3.99 16.81 6.06
CA GLY A 182 -5.43 17.09 5.99
C GLY A 182 -6.30 15.86 5.70
N PHE A 183 -5.76 14.67 5.97
CA PHE A 183 -6.43 13.38 5.87
C PHE A 183 -7.09 13.04 7.20
N ASN A 184 -8.21 13.71 7.48
CA ASN A 184 -8.91 13.69 8.77
C ASN A 184 -10.44 13.66 8.67
N GLN A 185 -11.04 13.20 7.59
CA GLN A 185 -12.50 13.07 7.55
C GLN A 185 -13.01 11.95 8.47
N ILE A 186 -14.31 11.98 8.79
CA ILE A 186 -14.97 10.94 9.60
C ILE A 186 -14.73 9.52 9.04
N ALA A 187 -14.77 9.41 7.72
CA ALA A 187 -14.59 8.13 7.03
C ALA A 187 -13.12 7.72 6.92
N ASP A 188 -12.21 8.64 7.20
CA ASP A 188 -10.81 8.39 6.93
C ASP A 188 -10.25 7.37 7.93
N GLY A 189 -9.53 6.38 7.41
CA GLY A 189 -8.82 5.38 8.21
C GLY A 189 -7.41 5.84 8.54
N LEU A 190 -6.55 4.89 8.92
CA LEU A 190 -5.12 5.17 8.99
C LEU A 190 -4.55 5.30 7.58
N ALA A 191 -3.73 6.32 7.36
CA ALA A 191 -2.87 6.40 6.20
C ALA A 191 -1.77 5.34 6.32
N SER A 192 -1.56 4.52 5.29
CA SER A 192 -0.74 3.32 5.46
C SER A 192 -0.16 2.76 4.14
N GLY A 193 0.07 3.62 3.15
CA GLY A 193 0.75 3.24 1.92
C GLY A 193 1.07 4.44 1.05
N VAL A 194 2.24 4.39 0.41
CA VAL A 194 2.72 5.44 -0.49
C VAL A 194 3.58 4.83 -1.59
N LEU A 195 3.48 5.35 -2.81
CA LEU A 195 4.37 5.01 -3.92
C LEU A 195 4.68 6.28 -4.70
N ALA A 196 5.95 6.64 -4.79
CA ALA A 196 6.42 7.83 -5.50
C ALA A 196 7.18 7.43 -6.76
N ARG A 197 6.76 7.93 -7.93
CA ARG A 197 7.40 7.64 -9.21
C ARG A 197 7.18 8.79 -10.20
N SER A 198 8.26 9.30 -10.78
CA SER A 198 8.20 10.29 -11.87
C SER A 198 7.36 11.53 -11.52
N GLY A 199 7.55 12.06 -10.30
CA GLY A 199 6.83 13.23 -9.78
C GLY A 199 5.40 12.97 -9.32
N LYS A 200 4.88 11.75 -9.46
CA LYS A 200 3.56 11.34 -8.97
C LYS A 200 3.67 10.57 -7.67
N VAL A 201 2.81 10.87 -6.72
CA VAL A 201 2.73 10.18 -5.43
C VAL A 201 1.34 9.57 -5.27
N TYR A 202 1.27 8.25 -5.35
CA TYR A 202 0.08 7.49 -5.02
C TYR A 202 0.04 7.29 -3.52
N PHE A 203 -1.11 7.52 -2.90
CA PHE A 203 -1.25 7.51 -1.45
C PHE A 203 -2.54 6.82 -1.03
N THR A 204 -2.45 5.91 -0.07
CA THR A 204 -3.60 5.17 0.44
C THR A 204 -4.07 5.74 1.77
N ASN A 205 -5.30 6.23 1.77
CA ASN A 205 -6.03 6.56 2.99
C ASN A 205 -7.51 6.38 2.69
N ILE A 206 -8.10 5.27 3.19
CA ILE A 206 -9.53 5.03 2.98
C ILE A 206 -10.31 6.29 3.38
N PRO A 207 -11.43 6.61 2.73
CA PRO A 207 -12.09 5.83 1.69
C PRO A 207 -11.51 5.97 0.29
N ASP A 208 -10.39 6.67 0.14
CA ASP A 208 -9.83 7.12 -1.12
C ASP A 208 -8.48 6.47 -1.46
N LEU A 209 -8.26 6.23 -2.75
CA LEU A 209 -6.93 6.12 -3.34
C LEU A 209 -6.58 7.47 -3.96
N TRP A 210 -5.55 8.14 -3.42
CA TRP A 210 -5.14 9.46 -3.84
C TRP A 210 -4.00 9.42 -4.86
N LEU A 211 -4.03 10.36 -5.81
CA LEU A 211 -2.89 10.80 -6.61
C LEU A 211 -2.55 12.24 -6.21
N LEU A 212 -1.31 12.42 -5.77
CA LEU A 212 -0.75 13.69 -5.31
C LEU A 212 0.40 14.09 -6.24
N GLU A 213 0.46 15.37 -6.63
CA GLU A 213 1.52 15.91 -7.49
C GLU A 213 1.97 17.27 -6.95
N ASP A 214 3.29 17.46 -6.91
CA ASP A 214 3.99 18.73 -6.65
C ASP A 214 4.20 19.41 -8.00
N GLU A 215 3.40 20.43 -8.29
CA GLU A 215 3.33 21.08 -9.60
C GLU A 215 4.42 22.13 -9.80
N ASP A 216 4.94 22.72 -8.72
CA ASP A 216 5.94 23.81 -8.78
C ASP A 216 7.35 23.42 -8.28
N GLY A 217 7.48 22.21 -7.72
CA GLY A 217 8.73 21.61 -7.29
C GLY A 217 9.22 22.08 -5.91
N ASP A 218 8.35 22.64 -5.08
CA ASP A 218 8.71 23.16 -3.75
C ASP A 218 8.69 22.09 -2.64
N GLY A 219 8.27 20.86 -2.97
CA GLY A 219 8.17 19.75 -2.03
C GLY A 219 6.82 19.65 -1.31
N ILE A 220 5.79 20.34 -1.79
CA ILE A 220 4.40 20.27 -1.34
C ILE A 220 3.51 19.78 -2.50
N ALA A 221 2.43 19.07 -2.19
CA ALA A 221 1.46 18.63 -3.20
C ALA A 221 0.31 19.63 -3.34
N GLU A 222 0.28 20.38 -4.44
CA GLU A 222 -0.81 21.29 -4.81
C GLU A 222 -1.99 20.51 -5.39
N LYS A 223 -1.69 19.51 -6.23
CA LYS A 223 -2.71 18.72 -6.90
C LYS A 223 -3.02 17.47 -6.09
N ARG A 224 -4.31 17.28 -5.82
CA ARG A 224 -4.85 16.13 -5.09
C ARG A 224 -6.07 15.59 -5.82
N GLU A 225 -5.98 14.38 -6.35
CA GLU A 225 -7.06 13.69 -7.05
C GLU A 225 -7.42 12.39 -6.33
N SER A 226 -8.68 12.21 -5.96
CA SER A 226 -9.19 10.87 -5.60
C SER A 226 -9.39 10.07 -6.90
N LEU A 227 -8.53 9.09 -7.13
CA LEU A 227 -8.66 8.17 -8.26
C LEU A 227 -9.89 7.27 -8.06
N HIS A 228 -10.10 6.82 -6.82
CA HIS A 228 -11.16 5.92 -6.42
C HIS A 228 -11.64 6.22 -5.01
N TYR A 229 -12.96 6.30 -4.85
CA TYR A 229 -13.65 6.38 -3.56
C TYR A 229 -14.49 5.12 -3.36
N GLY A 230 -14.46 4.56 -2.15
CA GLY A 230 -15.31 3.44 -1.77
C GLY A 230 -14.61 2.33 -0.97
N PHE A 231 -13.43 2.60 -0.43
CA PHE A 231 -12.70 1.65 0.41
C PHE A 231 -13.08 1.80 1.89
N GLY A 232 -13.04 0.71 2.63
CA GLY A 232 -13.43 0.68 4.04
C GLY A 232 -14.94 0.78 4.23
N VAL A 233 -15.70 -0.20 3.76
CA VAL A 233 -17.15 -0.25 4.02
C VAL A 233 -17.47 -0.54 5.49
N ARG A 234 -16.52 -1.16 6.22
CA ARG A 234 -16.66 -1.55 7.63
C ARG A 234 -15.80 -0.70 8.57
N VAL A 235 -16.07 -0.81 9.87
CA VAL A 235 -15.16 -0.35 10.93
C VAL A 235 -13.94 -1.28 11.04
N GLY A 236 -14.14 -2.59 11.23
CA GLY A 236 -13.06 -3.58 11.26
C GLY A 236 -11.95 -3.34 12.30
N PHE A 237 -10.87 -4.10 12.20
CA PHE A 237 -9.68 -3.89 13.03
C PHE A 237 -8.95 -2.62 12.60
N LEU A 238 -8.47 -1.84 13.57
CA LEU A 238 -7.61 -0.70 13.28
C LEU A 238 -6.34 -1.14 12.55
N GLY A 239 -6.01 -0.47 11.44
CA GLY A 239 -4.88 -0.79 10.58
C GLY A 239 -5.19 -1.82 9.47
N HIS A 240 -6.44 -2.25 9.32
CA HIS A 240 -6.89 -3.07 8.17
C HIS A 240 -7.42 -2.20 7.01
N ASP A 241 -6.73 -1.10 6.78
CA ASP A 241 -7.09 -0.08 5.80
C ASP A 241 -6.52 -0.42 4.41
N LEU A 242 -6.39 0.61 3.55
CA LEU A 242 -5.87 0.51 2.20
C LEU A 242 -4.35 0.70 2.22
N HIS A 243 -3.60 -0.22 1.61
CA HIS A 243 -2.14 -0.37 1.73
C HIS A 243 -1.51 -0.89 0.43
N GLY A 244 -0.22 -1.26 0.49
CA GLY A 244 0.44 -2.19 -0.44
C GLY A 244 0.53 -1.73 -1.89
N LEU A 245 0.85 -0.46 -2.12
CA LEU A 245 0.97 0.10 -3.48
C LEU A 245 2.18 -0.49 -4.20
N LYS A 246 1.95 -1.10 -5.37
CA LYS A 246 3.03 -1.60 -6.22
C LYS A 246 2.69 -1.46 -7.69
N ILE A 247 3.66 -1.08 -8.52
CA ILE A 247 3.50 -1.14 -9.98
C ILE A 247 3.96 -2.52 -10.46
N GLY A 248 3.07 -3.23 -11.13
CA GLY A 248 3.36 -4.55 -11.69
C GLY A 248 4.20 -4.49 -12.96
N PRO A 249 4.77 -5.63 -13.38
CA PRO A 249 5.51 -5.70 -14.64
C PRO A 249 4.63 -5.41 -15.88
N ASP A 250 3.32 -5.47 -15.74
CA ASP A 250 2.31 -5.11 -16.74
C ASP A 250 2.01 -3.59 -16.79
N GLY A 251 2.72 -2.77 -16.03
CA GLY A 251 2.57 -1.31 -16.01
C GLY A 251 1.30 -0.83 -15.30
N LYS A 252 0.62 -1.71 -14.58
CA LYS A 252 -0.58 -1.39 -13.81
C LYS A 252 -0.25 -1.15 -12.35
N LEU A 253 -1.07 -0.32 -11.69
CA LEU A 253 -1.02 -0.11 -10.25
C LEU A 253 -1.78 -1.24 -9.55
N TYR A 254 -1.11 -1.89 -8.62
CA TYR A 254 -1.66 -2.84 -7.67
C TYR A 254 -1.70 -2.18 -6.30
N PHE A 255 -2.74 -2.48 -5.53
CA PHE A 255 -2.88 -2.03 -4.16
C PHE A 255 -3.83 -2.96 -3.44
N SER A 256 -3.81 -2.92 -2.12
CA SER A 256 -4.55 -3.86 -1.30
C SER A 256 -5.37 -3.17 -0.24
N ILE A 257 -6.41 -3.83 0.23
CA ILE A 257 -7.15 -3.42 1.41
C ILE A 257 -7.29 -4.61 2.35
N GLY A 258 -7.24 -4.35 3.64
CA GLY A 258 -7.69 -5.30 4.65
C GLY A 258 -9.20 -5.58 4.57
N ASP A 259 -9.66 -6.39 5.51
CA ASP A 259 -11.02 -6.93 5.53
C ASP A 259 -12.12 -5.93 5.88
N ARG A 260 -11.79 -4.63 6.02
CA ARG A 260 -12.77 -3.54 6.05
C ARG A 260 -13.59 -3.44 4.75
N GLY A 261 -13.12 -4.07 3.68
CA GLY A 261 -13.86 -4.29 2.44
C GLY A 261 -14.08 -3.02 1.61
N SER A 262 -14.69 -3.18 0.45
CA SER A 262 -14.84 -2.10 -0.52
C SER A 262 -16.12 -2.17 -1.35
N HIS A 263 -16.52 -0.99 -1.84
CA HIS A 263 -17.60 -0.77 -2.77
C HIS A 263 -17.30 0.49 -3.60
N VAL A 264 -16.53 0.32 -4.68
CA VAL A 264 -16.11 1.43 -5.54
C VAL A 264 -17.05 1.55 -6.72
N LYS A 265 -17.65 2.73 -6.89
CA LYS A 265 -18.39 3.07 -8.11
C LYS A 265 -17.45 3.77 -9.08
N THR A 266 -17.12 3.10 -10.19
CA THR A 266 -16.17 3.62 -11.17
C THR A 266 -16.80 4.71 -12.06
N LYS A 267 -15.95 5.52 -12.72
CA LYS A 267 -16.37 6.62 -13.60
C LYS A 267 -17.26 6.15 -14.76
N ASP A 268 -17.09 4.91 -15.22
CA ASP A 268 -17.89 4.24 -16.26
C ASP A 268 -19.18 3.56 -15.75
N GLY A 269 -19.48 3.68 -14.45
CA GLY A 269 -20.73 3.23 -13.82
C GLY A 269 -20.72 1.78 -13.33
N ARG A 270 -19.60 1.05 -13.43
CA ARG A 270 -19.46 -0.27 -12.79
C ARG A 270 -19.35 -0.12 -11.27
N VAL A 271 -19.64 -1.21 -10.58
CA VAL A 271 -19.34 -1.37 -9.15
C VAL A 271 -18.28 -2.45 -9.02
N VAL A 272 -17.17 -2.10 -8.40
CA VAL A 272 -16.01 -2.97 -8.18
C VAL A 272 -15.68 -2.99 -6.70
N GLY A 273 -15.50 -4.16 -6.12
CA GLY A 273 -15.16 -4.29 -4.70
C GLY A 273 -15.73 -5.54 -4.05
N MET A 274 -15.27 -5.80 -2.83
CA MET A 274 -15.70 -6.92 -2.00
C MET A 274 -15.92 -6.41 -0.58
N ALA A 275 -17.17 -6.44 -0.10
CA ALA A 275 -17.53 -5.81 1.18
C ALA A 275 -17.00 -6.57 2.41
N ASP A 276 -16.67 -7.86 2.28
CA ASP A 276 -16.52 -8.76 3.42
C ASP A 276 -15.16 -9.49 3.45
N THR A 277 -14.15 -9.03 2.71
CA THR A 277 -12.81 -9.64 2.67
C THR A 277 -11.73 -8.64 2.28
N GLY A 278 -10.50 -8.90 2.73
CA GLY A 278 -9.31 -8.26 2.20
C GLY A 278 -9.10 -8.66 0.74
N THR A 279 -8.62 -7.70 -0.04
CA THR A 279 -8.67 -7.72 -1.51
C THR A 279 -7.45 -7.02 -2.10
N VAL A 280 -6.90 -7.57 -3.17
CA VAL A 280 -5.91 -6.90 -4.04
C VAL A 280 -6.64 -6.39 -5.28
N PHE A 281 -6.44 -5.12 -5.60
CA PHE A 281 -6.96 -4.43 -6.77
C PHE A 281 -5.85 -4.23 -7.81
N ARG A 282 -6.28 -4.03 -9.05
CA ARG A 282 -5.41 -3.64 -10.17
C ARG A 282 -6.12 -2.56 -11.00
N CYS A 283 -5.40 -1.52 -11.41
CA CYS A 283 -5.89 -0.50 -12.34
C CYS A 283 -4.75 0.11 -13.17
N ASN A 284 -5.06 0.88 -14.20
CA ASN A 284 -4.07 1.71 -14.88
C ASN A 284 -3.60 2.85 -13.95
N LEU A 285 -2.44 3.43 -14.23
CA LEU A 285 -1.84 4.50 -13.40
C LEU A 285 -2.70 5.78 -13.29
N ASP A 286 -3.72 5.95 -14.12
CA ASP A 286 -4.71 7.04 -14.07
C ASP A 286 -6.04 6.63 -13.39
N GLY A 287 -6.09 5.43 -12.79
CA GLY A 287 -7.27 4.85 -12.17
C GLY A 287 -8.26 4.21 -13.15
N SER A 288 -8.03 4.24 -14.46
CA SER A 288 -8.91 3.51 -15.40
C SER A 288 -8.75 1.99 -15.27
N ASP A 289 -9.73 1.22 -15.75
CA ASP A 289 -9.73 -0.24 -15.72
C ASP A 289 -9.55 -0.88 -14.33
N LEU A 290 -10.16 -0.27 -13.30
CA LEU A 290 -10.19 -0.86 -11.96
C LEU A 290 -10.88 -2.23 -11.96
N GLU A 291 -10.21 -3.21 -11.37
CA GLU A 291 -10.70 -4.58 -11.17
C GLU A 291 -10.20 -5.18 -9.84
N VAL A 292 -10.91 -6.22 -9.39
CA VAL A 292 -10.46 -7.09 -8.29
C VAL A 292 -9.49 -8.10 -8.88
N PHE A 293 -8.23 -8.07 -8.44
CA PHE A 293 -7.21 -9.02 -8.86
C PHE A 293 -7.28 -10.31 -8.03
N ALA A 294 -7.36 -10.22 -6.70
CA ALA A 294 -7.47 -11.38 -5.81
C ALA A 294 -8.23 -11.00 -4.53
N TYR A 295 -8.79 -11.98 -3.83
CA TYR A 295 -9.58 -11.76 -2.61
C TYR A 295 -9.42 -12.91 -1.60
N GLY A 296 -10.15 -12.86 -0.49
CA GLY A 296 -10.03 -13.86 0.59
C GLY A 296 -8.83 -13.63 1.52
N LEU A 297 -8.20 -12.46 1.45
CA LEU A 297 -7.12 -12.05 2.36
C LEU A 297 -7.72 -11.38 3.60
N ARG A 298 -6.94 -11.19 4.66
CA ARG A 298 -7.40 -10.54 5.90
C ARG A 298 -6.87 -9.12 6.04
N ASN A 299 -5.57 -8.95 6.08
CA ASN A 299 -4.88 -7.66 6.11
C ASN A 299 -3.49 -7.81 5.45
N PRO A 300 -3.46 -7.89 4.09
CA PRO A 300 -2.23 -7.91 3.31
C PRO A 300 -1.66 -6.49 3.26
N GLN A 301 -0.72 -6.13 4.15
CA GLN A 301 -0.28 -4.73 4.25
C GLN A 301 0.64 -4.30 3.10
N GLU A 302 1.43 -5.22 2.54
CA GLU A 302 2.38 -4.87 1.48
C GLU A 302 2.46 -5.93 0.39
N LEU A 303 2.77 -5.51 -0.84
CA LEU A 303 2.79 -6.33 -2.04
C LEU A 303 4.18 -6.29 -2.70
N ALA A 304 4.73 -7.46 -3.03
CA ALA A 304 5.98 -7.53 -3.78
C ALA A 304 5.91 -8.53 -4.94
N PHE A 305 6.39 -8.09 -6.09
CA PHE A 305 6.68 -8.96 -7.22
C PHE A 305 8.11 -9.50 -7.10
N ASP A 306 8.30 -10.79 -7.39
CA ASP A 306 9.65 -11.28 -7.72
C ASP A 306 10.12 -10.81 -9.11
N ALA A 307 11.36 -11.12 -9.45
CA ALA A 307 11.93 -10.81 -10.77
C ALA A 307 11.24 -11.54 -11.95
N TYR A 308 10.34 -12.49 -11.68
CA TYR A 308 9.60 -13.27 -12.66
C TYR A 308 8.14 -12.83 -12.80
N GLY A 309 7.72 -11.78 -12.09
CA GLY A 309 6.36 -11.25 -12.14
C GLY A 309 5.35 -12.01 -11.29
N ASN A 310 5.78 -12.84 -10.34
CA ASN A 310 4.91 -13.49 -9.37
C ASN A 310 4.65 -12.55 -8.19
N LEU A 311 3.38 -12.37 -7.81
CA LEU A 311 2.97 -11.47 -6.72
C LEU A 311 2.87 -12.22 -5.39
N PHE A 312 3.46 -11.65 -4.33
CA PHE A 312 3.41 -12.20 -2.98
C PHE A 312 2.97 -11.16 -1.96
N THR A 313 2.44 -11.64 -0.84
CA THR A 313 2.12 -10.80 0.33
C THR A 313 2.25 -11.60 1.63
N GLY A 314 2.53 -10.89 2.72
CA GLY A 314 2.31 -11.37 4.07
C GLY A 314 0.93 -10.93 4.56
N ASP A 315 0.11 -11.87 5.02
CA ASP A 315 -1.25 -11.62 5.45
C ASP A 315 -1.44 -11.96 6.94
N ASN A 316 -1.94 -10.99 7.71
CA ASN A 316 -2.00 -11.07 9.17
C ASN A 316 -3.01 -12.12 9.68
N ASN A 317 -2.74 -12.67 10.87
CA ASN A 317 -3.63 -13.58 11.58
C ASN A 317 -4.77 -12.87 12.32
N SER A 318 -5.76 -13.63 12.79
CA SER A 318 -7.01 -13.09 13.35
C SER A 318 -7.10 -12.98 14.88
N ASP A 319 -5.99 -13.19 15.58
CA ASP A 319 -5.93 -13.39 17.04
C ASP A 319 -6.82 -14.55 17.54
N GLY A 320 -7.18 -15.47 16.63
CA GLY A 320 -8.07 -16.60 16.89
C GLY A 320 -7.33 -17.92 17.15
N GLY A 321 -6.01 -17.87 17.36
CA GLY A 321 -5.12 -19.04 17.43
C GLY A 321 -4.54 -19.47 16.07
N ASP A 322 -4.89 -18.77 15.00
CA ASP A 322 -4.29 -18.91 13.67
C ASP A 322 -2.96 -18.13 13.56
N GLN A 323 -2.20 -18.45 12.52
CA GLN A 323 -0.89 -17.85 12.24
C GLN A 323 -0.94 -17.00 10.97
N ALA A 324 -0.06 -15.99 10.90
CA ALA A 324 0.07 -15.17 9.72
C ALA A 324 0.52 -16.01 8.52
N ARG A 325 0.24 -15.53 7.33
CA ARG A 325 0.28 -16.32 6.10
C ARG A 325 1.22 -15.69 5.08
N TRP A 326 2.11 -16.49 4.51
CA TRP A 326 2.85 -16.13 3.32
C TRP A 326 2.11 -16.63 2.09
N VAL A 327 1.62 -15.72 1.25
CA VAL A 327 0.64 -16.02 0.20
C VAL A 327 1.21 -15.70 -1.18
N TYR A 328 1.06 -16.64 -2.12
CA TYR A 328 1.21 -16.37 -3.55
C TYR A 328 -0.12 -15.86 -4.09
N VAL A 329 -0.15 -14.59 -4.48
CA VAL A 329 -1.37 -13.89 -4.90
C VAL A 329 -1.59 -14.13 -6.39
N VAL A 330 -2.61 -14.92 -6.69
CA VAL A 330 -2.95 -15.31 -8.07
C VAL A 330 -4.20 -14.57 -8.52
N GLU A 331 -4.22 -14.15 -9.79
CA GLU A 331 -5.39 -13.54 -10.41
C GLU A 331 -6.64 -14.43 -10.27
N GLY A 332 -7.73 -13.85 -9.77
CA GLY A 332 -8.98 -14.54 -9.46
C GLY A 332 -8.94 -15.43 -8.21
N GLY A 333 -7.80 -15.51 -7.50
CA GLY A 333 -7.62 -16.36 -6.33
C GLY A 333 -8.44 -15.93 -5.12
N ASP A 334 -8.99 -16.91 -4.39
CA ASP A 334 -9.65 -16.75 -3.09
C ASP A 334 -8.79 -17.38 -1.99
N SER A 335 -8.27 -16.55 -1.08
CA SER A 335 -7.49 -17.00 0.08
C SER A 335 -8.36 -17.32 1.32
N GLY A 336 -9.68 -17.34 1.18
CA GLY A 336 -10.63 -17.96 2.11
C GLY A 336 -11.13 -17.10 3.28
N TRP A 337 -10.46 -16.02 3.66
CA TRP A 337 -10.90 -15.18 4.79
C TRP A 337 -12.20 -14.45 4.48
N ARG A 338 -13.05 -14.28 5.50
CA ARG A 338 -14.23 -13.40 5.48
C ARG A 338 -14.32 -12.67 6.82
N ILE A 339 -14.60 -11.37 6.82
CA ILE A 339 -14.65 -10.56 8.05
C ILE A 339 -15.67 -11.10 9.07
N GLY A 340 -16.76 -11.73 8.62
CA GLY A 340 -17.72 -12.39 9.49
C GLY A 340 -17.09 -13.43 10.44
N TYR A 341 -15.99 -14.07 10.03
CA TYR A 341 -15.26 -15.02 10.89
C TYR A 341 -14.64 -14.33 12.10
N GLN A 342 -14.25 -13.06 11.99
CA GLN A 342 -13.66 -12.28 13.10
C GLN A 342 -14.55 -12.24 14.34
N PHE A 343 -15.87 -12.35 14.17
CA PHE A 343 -16.84 -12.25 15.26
C PHE A 343 -17.28 -13.60 15.86
N LEU A 344 -16.91 -14.72 15.22
CA LEU A 344 -17.25 -16.05 15.70
C LEU A 344 -16.28 -16.48 16.79
N ASN A 345 -16.78 -16.83 17.99
CA ASN A 345 -15.95 -17.31 19.11
C ASN A 345 -16.29 -18.73 19.57
N LYS A 346 -17.45 -19.28 19.17
CA LYS A 346 -17.95 -20.60 19.55
C LYS A 346 -18.62 -21.30 18.36
N PRO A 347 -18.63 -22.65 18.31
CA PRO A 347 -17.92 -23.56 19.21
C PRO A 347 -16.39 -23.55 18.98
N VAL A 348 -15.95 -23.09 17.81
CA VAL A 348 -14.54 -22.91 17.46
C VAL A 348 -14.31 -21.41 17.22
N PRO A 349 -13.28 -20.77 17.82
CA PRO A 349 -12.92 -19.40 17.51
C PRO A 349 -12.71 -19.23 16.01
N ARG A 350 -13.24 -18.15 15.43
CA ARG A 350 -13.24 -17.83 14.00
C ARG A 350 -14.00 -18.81 13.09
N GLY A 351 -14.80 -19.69 13.67
CA GLY A 351 -15.74 -20.54 12.92
C GLY A 351 -15.05 -21.34 11.80
N PRO A 352 -15.56 -21.31 10.54
CA PRO A 352 -15.01 -22.07 9.43
C PRO A 352 -13.51 -21.87 9.21
N TRP A 353 -12.99 -20.66 9.45
CA TRP A 353 -11.56 -20.34 9.32
C TRP A 353 -10.65 -21.37 10.01
N ASN A 354 -10.96 -21.65 11.28
CA ASN A 354 -10.21 -22.60 12.10
C ASN A 354 -10.78 -24.01 12.02
N ALA A 355 -12.11 -24.17 11.96
CA ALA A 355 -12.75 -25.48 11.93
C ALA A 355 -12.37 -26.27 10.67
N GLU A 356 -12.20 -25.59 9.54
CA GLU A 356 -11.85 -26.19 8.24
C GLU A 356 -10.37 -26.01 7.87
N LYS A 357 -9.57 -25.43 8.78
CA LYS A 357 -8.12 -25.24 8.61
C LYS A 357 -7.77 -24.43 7.35
N LEU A 358 -8.50 -23.34 7.10
CA LEU A 358 -8.35 -22.53 5.88
C LEU A 358 -7.02 -21.76 5.83
N TRP A 359 -6.40 -21.49 6.98
CA TRP A 359 -5.10 -20.81 7.07
C TRP A 359 -3.89 -21.74 7.01
N HIS A 360 -4.10 -23.06 6.97
CA HIS A 360 -3.02 -24.02 6.88
C HIS A 360 -2.46 -24.09 5.45
N PRO A 361 -1.14 -24.27 5.28
CA PRO A 361 -0.54 -24.65 4.01
C PRO A 361 -1.15 -25.94 3.47
N GLN A 362 -1.04 -26.15 2.16
CA GLN A 362 -1.70 -27.26 1.46
C GLN A 362 -1.57 -28.62 2.18
N TRP A 363 -2.71 -29.27 2.41
CA TRP A 363 -2.80 -30.63 2.96
C TRP A 363 -3.88 -31.46 2.26
N GLU A 364 -3.85 -32.79 2.44
CA GLU A 364 -4.80 -33.71 1.80
C GLU A 364 -6.20 -33.61 2.44
N GLY A 365 -7.21 -33.21 1.68
CA GLY A 365 -8.59 -33.04 2.16
C GLY A 365 -9.01 -31.60 2.43
N GLN A 366 -8.13 -30.63 2.15
CA GLN A 366 -8.44 -29.21 2.18
C GLN A 366 -9.44 -28.82 1.07
N ALA A 367 -10.21 -27.76 1.29
CA ALA A 367 -11.19 -27.28 0.32
C ALA A 367 -10.51 -26.84 -1.00
N ALA A 368 -11.02 -27.34 -2.13
CA ALA A 368 -10.39 -27.17 -3.45
C ALA A 368 -10.60 -25.78 -4.09
N TYR A 369 -11.49 -24.94 -3.53
CA TYR A 369 -11.73 -23.59 -4.03
C TYR A 369 -10.68 -22.57 -3.55
N LEU A 370 -9.94 -22.91 -2.50
CA LEU A 370 -9.00 -22.05 -1.80
C LEU A 370 -7.65 -22.03 -2.52
N VAL A 371 -7.04 -20.85 -2.63
CA VAL A 371 -5.58 -20.73 -2.81
C VAL A 371 -4.94 -20.77 -1.41
N PRO A 372 -4.34 -21.90 -0.99
CA PRO A 372 -3.77 -21.99 0.35
C PRO A 372 -2.50 -21.14 0.46
N PRO A 373 -2.14 -20.68 1.67
CA PRO A 373 -0.86 -20.04 1.87
C PRO A 373 0.28 -21.03 1.59
N ILE A 374 1.42 -20.50 1.18
CA ILE A 374 2.62 -21.30 0.95
C ILE A 374 3.18 -21.80 2.29
N ALA A 375 3.15 -20.92 3.30
CA ALA A 375 3.64 -21.18 4.64
C ALA A 375 2.97 -20.24 5.65
N ASN A 376 3.11 -20.56 6.93
CA ASN A 376 2.81 -19.61 8.00
C ASN A 376 4.12 -18.96 8.46
N ILE A 377 4.22 -17.63 8.31
CA ILE A 377 5.42 -16.85 8.63
C ILE A 377 4.99 -15.57 9.33
N GLY A 378 5.68 -15.25 10.42
CA GLY A 378 5.47 -14.04 11.20
C GLY A 378 4.20 -14.05 12.05
N ASN A 379 3.91 -12.90 12.66
CA ASN A 379 2.68 -12.66 13.42
C ASN A 379 2.12 -11.25 13.20
N GLY A 380 2.94 -10.30 12.72
CA GLY A 380 2.49 -9.00 12.27
C GLY A 380 3.14 -8.53 10.97
N PRO A 381 2.98 -9.26 9.84
CA PRO A 381 3.33 -8.72 8.52
C PRO A 381 2.87 -7.27 8.32
N SER A 382 3.82 -6.36 8.09
CA SER A 382 3.52 -4.93 7.91
C SER A 382 4.16 -4.30 6.67
N GLY A 383 5.37 -4.73 6.29
CA GLY A 383 6.09 -4.25 5.11
C GLY A 383 6.73 -5.41 4.34
N LEU A 384 6.91 -5.24 3.04
CA LEU A 384 7.42 -6.27 2.15
C LEU A 384 8.11 -5.67 0.91
N THR A 385 9.37 -6.04 0.71
CA THR A 385 10.08 -5.74 -0.55
C THR A 385 10.82 -6.97 -1.09
N TYR A 386 11.36 -6.86 -2.30
CA TYR A 386 12.12 -7.91 -2.96
C TYR A 386 13.48 -7.37 -3.40
N HIS A 387 14.52 -8.20 -3.29
CA HIS A 387 15.88 -7.80 -3.68
C HIS A 387 15.91 -7.32 -5.14
N PRO A 388 16.27 -6.06 -5.44
CA PRO A 388 16.12 -5.49 -6.77
C PRO A 388 17.15 -6.04 -7.77
N GLY A 389 18.26 -6.59 -7.27
CA GLY A 389 19.32 -7.20 -8.08
C GLY A 389 20.70 -6.57 -7.90
N THR A 390 20.78 -5.44 -7.18
CA THR A 390 22.03 -4.74 -6.85
C THR A 390 22.05 -4.32 -5.37
N GLY A 391 23.23 -4.08 -4.82
CA GLY A 391 23.43 -3.58 -3.45
C GLY A 391 23.89 -4.63 -2.44
N PHE A 392 23.47 -5.89 -2.63
CA PHE A 392 23.87 -7.02 -1.81
C PHE A 392 24.46 -8.15 -2.66
N SER A 393 25.22 -9.03 -2.03
CA SER A 393 25.82 -10.20 -2.62
C SER A 393 24.78 -11.21 -3.10
N ASP A 394 25.24 -12.17 -3.91
CA ASP A 394 24.42 -13.28 -4.40
C ASP A 394 23.76 -14.11 -3.27
N ALA A 395 24.21 -13.98 -2.02
CA ALA A 395 23.63 -14.66 -0.86
C ALA A 395 22.17 -14.26 -0.59
N LEU A 396 21.82 -12.99 -0.81
CA LEU A 396 20.47 -12.45 -0.63
C LEU A 396 19.72 -12.22 -1.95
N LYS A 397 20.35 -12.58 -3.07
CA LYS A 397 19.67 -12.60 -4.36
C LYS A 397 18.44 -13.51 -4.33
N ASP A 398 17.38 -13.01 -4.96
CA ASP A 398 16.05 -13.62 -5.00
C ASP A 398 15.34 -13.78 -3.65
N HIS A 399 15.70 -12.98 -2.65
CA HIS A 399 14.99 -12.96 -1.38
C HIS A 399 13.95 -11.84 -1.34
N PHE A 400 12.82 -12.17 -0.72
CA PHE A 400 11.89 -11.20 -0.15
C PHE A 400 12.34 -10.79 1.26
N PHE A 401 11.94 -9.59 1.66
CA PHE A 401 12.21 -9.00 2.98
C PHE A 401 10.88 -8.66 3.63
N LEU A 402 10.43 -9.50 4.56
CA LEU A 402 9.14 -9.36 5.23
C LEU A 402 9.33 -8.79 6.62
N VAL A 403 8.77 -7.60 6.87
CA VAL A 403 8.74 -6.96 8.19
C VAL A 403 7.70 -7.65 9.08
N ASP A 404 8.07 -7.91 10.33
CA ASP A 404 7.23 -8.59 11.31
C ASP A 404 7.08 -7.73 12.58
N PHE A 405 6.09 -6.84 12.56
CA PHE A 405 5.76 -5.90 13.62
C PHE A 405 4.98 -6.58 14.75
N LYS A 406 5.60 -6.78 15.92
CA LYS A 406 4.97 -7.45 17.07
C LYS A 406 4.79 -6.57 18.31
N GLY A 407 4.81 -5.25 18.14
CA GLY A 407 4.57 -4.27 19.22
C GLY A 407 5.70 -4.11 20.23
N SER A 408 6.81 -4.82 20.07
CA SER A 408 8.04 -4.57 20.82
C SER A 408 9.28 -4.85 19.96
N PRO A 409 10.37 -4.09 20.11
CA PRO A 409 11.60 -4.32 19.35
C PRO A 409 12.10 -5.77 19.49
N ALA A 410 12.14 -6.31 20.70
CA ALA A 410 12.66 -7.65 20.99
C ALA A 410 11.98 -8.80 20.22
N ASN A 411 10.74 -8.60 19.77
CA ASN A 411 9.96 -9.60 19.05
C ASN A 411 9.78 -9.28 17.56
N SER A 412 10.43 -8.21 17.08
CA SER A 412 10.21 -7.64 15.76
C SER A 412 11.53 -7.51 14.99
N GLY A 413 11.40 -7.47 13.67
CA GLY A 413 12.52 -7.40 12.75
C GLY A 413 12.08 -7.76 11.34
N ILE A 414 13.04 -8.16 10.50
CA ILE A 414 12.83 -8.42 9.08
C ILE A 414 13.31 -9.82 8.74
N HIS A 415 12.39 -10.66 8.29
CA HIS A 415 12.67 -11.99 7.73
C HIS A 415 13.21 -11.86 6.31
N THR A 416 14.11 -12.75 5.92
CA THR A 416 14.50 -12.95 4.52
C THR A 416 13.94 -14.28 4.03
N ILE A 417 13.29 -14.28 2.87
CA ILE A 417 12.54 -15.43 2.36
C ILE A 417 12.95 -15.69 0.91
N LYS A 418 13.61 -16.82 0.64
CA LYS A 418 13.85 -17.30 -0.72
C LYS A 418 12.81 -18.34 -1.10
N MET A 419 12.17 -18.14 -2.24
CA MET A 419 11.18 -19.07 -2.78
C MET A 419 11.79 -20.01 -3.81
N ARG A 420 11.22 -21.22 -3.93
CA ARG A 420 11.50 -22.15 -5.03
C ARG A 420 10.17 -22.63 -5.63
N PRO A 421 10.04 -22.67 -6.97
CA PRO A 421 8.86 -23.23 -7.62
C PRO A 421 8.59 -24.68 -7.21
N LYS A 422 7.31 -25.02 -7.02
CA LYS A 422 6.81 -26.36 -6.69
C LYS A 422 5.44 -26.59 -7.33
N GLY A 423 5.42 -27.29 -8.47
CA GLY A 423 4.18 -27.48 -9.24
C GLY A 423 3.62 -26.14 -9.70
N ALA A 424 2.35 -25.87 -9.39
CA ALA A 424 1.68 -24.60 -9.70
C ALA A 424 1.78 -23.55 -8.57
N THR A 425 2.64 -23.78 -7.57
CA THR A 425 2.87 -22.88 -6.44
C THR A 425 4.36 -22.84 -6.08
N PHE A 426 4.70 -22.44 -4.87
CA PHE A 426 6.06 -22.33 -4.36
C PHE A 426 6.23 -23.08 -3.03
N GLU A 427 7.48 -23.28 -2.64
CA GLU A 427 7.87 -23.64 -1.28
C GLU A 427 9.04 -22.77 -0.83
N ILE A 428 9.19 -22.62 0.49
CA ILE A 428 10.33 -21.89 1.08
C ILE A 428 11.60 -22.69 0.80
N ALA A 429 12.55 -22.07 0.09
CA ALA A 429 13.89 -22.58 -0.09
C ALA A 429 14.81 -22.20 1.08
N LYS A 430 14.64 -20.97 1.59
CA LYS A 430 15.40 -20.43 2.72
C LYS A 430 14.56 -19.42 3.49
N LEU A 431 14.64 -19.46 4.81
CA LEU A 431 13.99 -18.52 5.72
C LEU A 431 15.00 -18.18 6.82
N ASP A 432 15.41 -16.92 6.87
CA ASP A 432 16.34 -16.37 7.87
C ASP A 432 15.88 -14.95 8.25
N SER A 433 16.73 -14.15 8.88
CA SER A 433 16.47 -12.74 9.23
C SER A 433 17.66 -11.87 8.90
N ILE A 434 17.42 -10.63 8.42
CA ILE A 434 18.49 -9.66 8.14
C ILE A 434 18.70 -8.67 9.30
N ILE A 435 17.67 -8.41 10.10
CA ILE A 435 17.75 -7.59 11.30
C ILE A 435 16.69 -8.03 12.32
N TRP A 436 17.05 -8.00 13.60
CA TRP A 436 16.13 -8.21 14.73
C TRP A 436 16.38 -7.23 15.87
N ASN A 437 15.47 -7.18 16.85
CA ASN A 437 15.45 -6.22 17.96
C ASN A 437 15.14 -4.78 17.51
N VAL A 438 14.31 -4.63 16.48
CA VAL A 438 13.87 -3.34 15.94
C VAL A 438 12.38 -3.41 15.66
N LEU A 439 11.62 -2.38 16.03
CA LEU A 439 10.17 -2.33 15.80
C LEU A 439 9.89 -1.73 14.42
N ALA A 440 10.38 -2.43 13.41
CA ALA A 440 10.27 -2.00 12.03
C ALA A 440 8.81 -1.99 11.56
N THR A 441 8.39 -0.93 10.86
CA THR A 441 7.04 -0.83 10.26
C THR A 441 7.04 -1.19 8.79
N ASP A 442 8.06 -0.78 8.06
CA ASP A 442 8.18 -1.03 6.62
C ASP A 442 9.65 -1.12 6.18
N ALA A 443 9.91 -1.62 4.98
CA ALA A 443 11.26 -1.72 4.40
C ALA A 443 11.26 -1.67 2.86
N ASP A 444 12.21 -0.93 2.28
CA ASP A 444 12.40 -0.87 0.83
C ASP A 444 13.86 -0.61 0.43
N PHE A 445 14.22 -0.92 -0.82
CA PHE A 445 15.57 -0.72 -1.34
C PHE A 445 15.77 0.66 -1.93
N GLY A 446 16.80 1.36 -1.47
CA GLY A 446 17.22 2.64 -2.04
C GLY A 446 17.87 2.49 -3.42
N VAL A 447 17.98 3.61 -4.12
CA VAL A 447 18.71 3.69 -5.41
C VAL A 447 20.21 3.45 -5.27
N ASP A 448 20.73 3.56 -4.05
CA ASP A 448 22.11 3.33 -3.64
C ASP A 448 22.40 1.88 -3.21
N GLY A 449 21.44 0.96 -3.38
CA GLY A 449 21.58 -0.44 -3.06
C GLY A 449 21.39 -0.81 -1.59
N GLY A 450 21.19 0.16 -0.69
CA GLY A 450 20.90 -0.11 0.72
C GLY A 450 19.46 -0.59 0.93
N LEU A 451 19.25 -1.47 1.93
CA LEU A 451 17.91 -1.81 2.42
C LEU A 451 17.56 -0.84 3.54
N TYR A 452 16.54 -0.01 3.33
CA TYR A 452 16.05 0.94 4.32
C TYR A 452 14.87 0.34 5.10
N LEU A 453 14.71 0.76 6.34
CA LEU A 453 13.55 0.42 7.17
C LEU A 453 13.12 1.60 8.03
N THR A 454 11.82 1.71 8.28
CA THR A 454 11.24 2.63 9.26
C THR A 454 11.06 1.94 10.62
N ASP A 455 11.25 2.66 11.73
CA ASP A 455 11.12 2.15 13.10
C ASP A 455 10.10 2.97 13.93
N TRP A 456 9.13 2.27 14.54
CA TRP A 456 8.09 2.84 15.42
C TRP A 456 8.57 3.06 16.86
N VAL A 457 9.81 2.68 17.18
CA VAL A 457 10.44 2.80 18.49
C VAL A 457 9.95 1.77 19.50
N GLU A 458 8.70 1.87 19.98
CA GLU A 458 8.17 0.94 20.99
C GLU A 458 6.63 0.94 21.05
N GLY A 459 6.05 -0.23 21.34
CA GLY A 459 4.64 -0.36 21.66
C GLY A 459 3.73 -0.19 20.45
N TRP A 460 2.52 0.30 20.71
CA TRP A 460 1.46 0.54 19.72
C TRP A 460 0.93 1.98 19.78
N ALA A 461 1.45 2.80 20.70
CA ALA A 461 0.98 4.16 20.88
C ALA A 461 1.74 5.11 19.96
N VAL A 462 1.08 6.18 19.52
CA VAL A 462 1.72 7.30 18.83
C VAL A 462 2.74 7.93 19.79
N THR A 463 4.02 7.85 19.43
CA THR A 463 5.12 8.30 20.30
C THR A 463 5.55 9.74 19.98
N GLY A 464 5.22 10.22 18.77
CA GLY A 464 5.80 11.43 18.18
C GLY A 464 7.25 11.24 17.73
N LYS A 465 7.72 9.98 17.68
CA LYS A 465 9.08 9.58 17.31
C LYS A 465 9.04 8.68 16.10
N GLY A 466 10.09 8.71 15.30
CA GLY A 466 10.19 7.92 14.08
C GLY A 466 11.62 7.92 13.59
N ARG A 467 12.05 6.81 12.99
CA ARG A 467 13.43 6.66 12.54
C ARG A 467 13.49 5.91 11.21
N ILE A 468 14.52 6.19 10.43
CA ILE A 468 14.89 5.46 9.23
C ILE A 468 16.32 4.97 9.42
N TYR A 469 16.51 3.66 9.28
CA TYR A 469 17.82 3.03 9.27
C TYR A 469 18.11 2.46 7.89
N ARG A 470 19.40 2.35 7.56
CA ARG A 470 19.91 1.72 6.35
C ARG A 470 20.78 0.52 6.71
N ILE A 471 20.50 -0.63 6.10
CA ILE A 471 21.32 -1.83 6.18
C ILE A 471 22.17 -1.93 4.92
N LEU A 472 23.45 -2.22 5.11
CA LEU A 472 24.44 -2.44 4.06
C LEU A 472 25.20 -3.73 4.31
N GLU A 473 25.66 -4.37 3.25
CA GLU A 473 26.71 -5.37 3.31
C GLU A 473 28.08 -4.68 3.37
N GLU A 474 28.95 -5.12 4.29
CA GLU A 474 30.29 -4.53 4.49
C GLU A 474 31.17 -4.64 3.23
N GLU A 475 31.02 -5.74 2.49
CA GLU A 475 31.68 -5.98 1.21
C GLU A 475 30.66 -5.98 0.08
N VAL A 476 30.35 -4.80 -0.46
CA VAL A 476 29.49 -4.68 -1.65
C VAL A 476 30.19 -5.33 -2.84
N THR A 477 29.63 -6.42 -3.35
CA THR A 477 30.24 -7.21 -4.43
C THR A 477 30.33 -6.46 -5.77
N ASP A 478 29.46 -5.46 -6.00
CA ASP A 478 29.36 -4.75 -7.28
C ASP A 478 29.13 -3.23 -7.13
N ALA A 479 30.03 -2.52 -6.44
CA ALA A 479 29.90 -1.07 -6.19
C ALA A 479 29.77 -0.21 -7.47
N ASP A 480 30.44 -0.58 -8.55
CA ASP A 480 30.33 0.11 -9.85
C ASP A 480 28.92 -0.03 -10.45
N LEU A 481 28.31 -1.21 -10.31
CA LEU A 481 26.95 -1.48 -10.80
C LEU A 481 25.90 -0.74 -9.98
N VAL A 482 26.10 -0.61 -8.66
CA VAL A 482 25.24 0.22 -7.80
C VAL A 482 25.30 1.68 -8.23
N THR A 483 26.51 2.19 -8.52
CA THR A 483 26.71 3.56 -9.00
C THR A 483 26.04 3.79 -10.36
N GLU A 484 26.18 2.83 -11.29
CA GLU A 484 25.48 2.84 -12.58
C GLU A 484 23.96 2.84 -12.39
N THR A 485 23.44 1.96 -11.52
CA THR A 485 22.00 1.83 -11.24
C THR A 485 21.43 3.15 -10.73
N LYS A 486 22.07 3.76 -9.74
CA LYS A 486 21.68 5.07 -9.18
C LYS A 486 21.62 6.13 -10.28
N ALA A 487 22.65 6.21 -11.12
CA ALA A 487 22.69 7.18 -12.22
C ALA A 487 21.59 6.94 -13.26
N LEU A 488 21.36 5.68 -13.66
CA LEU A 488 20.34 5.33 -14.64
C LEU A 488 18.92 5.70 -14.17
N LEU A 489 18.60 5.44 -12.90
CA LEU A 489 17.30 5.77 -12.32
C LEU A 489 17.13 7.29 -12.19
N ALA A 490 18.14 8.00 -11.69
CA ALA A 490 18.10 9.46 -11.54
C ALA A 490 18.00 10.21 -12.89
N ASP A 491 18.73 9.75 -13.91
CA ASP A 491 18.67 10.31 -15.28
C ASP A 491 17.31 10.07 -15.96
N GLY A 492 16.62 8.99 -15.55
CA GLY A 492 15.43 8.49 -16.21
C GLY A 492 15.69 7.88 -17.60
N MET A 493 14.58 7.54 -18.27
CA MET A 493 14.60 6.75 -19.52
C MET A 493 14.20 7.54 -20.77
N THR A 494 13.47 8.65 -20.61
CA THR A 494 12.84 9.40 -21.71
C THR A 494 13.82 9.89 -22.78
N ASN A 495 15.02 10.34 -22.39
CA ASN A 495 16.01 10.87 -23.34
C ASN A 495 16.89 9.78 -24.02
N ARG A 496 16.70 8.51 -23.68
CA ARG A 496 17.50 7.40 -24.22
C ARG A 496 16.93 6.91 -25.54
N SER A 497 17.79 6.45 -26.46
CA SER A 497 17.32 5.82 -27.71
C SER A 497 16.61 4.50 -27.42
N SER A 498 15.64 4.09 -28.24
CA SER A 498 14.93 2.82 -28.04
C SER A 498 15.85 1.60 -28.09
N ARG A 499 16.95 1.68 -28.87
CA ARG A 499 18.03 0.68 -28.86
C ARG A 499 18.73 0.59 -27.50
N ALA A 500 19.01 1.74 -26.87
CA ALA A 500 19.64 1.77 -25.55
C ALA A 500 18.69 1.21 -24.48
N LEU A 501 17.40 1.56 -24.53
CA LEU A 501 16.39 1.01 -23.63
C LEU A 501 16.24 -0.52 -23.77
N ALA A 502 16.24 -1.02 -25.01
CA ALA A 502 16.17 -2.47 -25.26
C ALA A 502 17.37 -3.21 -24.64
N LYS A 503 18.56 -2.59 -24.61
CA LYS A 503 19.74 -3.14 -23.94
C LYS A 503 19.59 -3.13 -22.41
N LEU A 504 18.97 -2.09 -21.85
CA LEU A 504 18.70 -1.99 -20.41
C LEU A 504 17.71 -3.04 -19.90
N LEU A 505 16.95 -3.72 -20.77
CA LEU A 505 16.15 -4.88 -20.37
C LEU A 505 17.01 -6.06 -19.88
N GLU A 506 18.32 -6.06 -20.15
CA GLU A 506 19.26 -7.06 -19.64
C GLU A 506 19.90 -6.66 -18.30
N HIS A 507 19.68 -5.44 -17.81
CA HIS A 507 20.35 -4.90 -16.64
C HIS A 507 20.09 -5.77 -15.39
N PRO A 508 21.07 -6.00 -14.50
CA PRO A 508 20.88 -6.86 -13.31
C PRO A 508 19.82 -6.36 -12.33
N ASP A 509 19.69 -5.04 -12.16
CA ASP A 509 18.64 -4.42 -11.35
C ASP A 509 17.28 -4.40 -12.06
N MET A 510 16.24 -4.95 -11.44
CA MET A 510 14.89 -5.05 -11.99
C MET A 510 14.19 -3.70 -12.16
N ARG A 511 14.53 -2.71 -11.32
CA ARG A 511 13.93 -1.37 -11.41
C ARG A 511 14.38 -0.69 -12.70
N VAL A 512 15.66 -0.80 -13.05
CA VAL A 512 16.19 -0.31 -14.33
C VAL A 512 15.51 -1.00 -15.52
N ARG A 513 15.32 -2.33 -15.46
CA ARG A 513 14.62 -3.08 -16.51
C ARG A 513 13.16 -2.62 -16.66
N GLN A 514 12.45 -2.45 -15.54
CA GLN A 514 11.06 -1.98 -15.53
C GLN A 514 10.93 -0.57 -16.10
N GLU A 515 11.75 0.38 -15.66
CA GLU A 515 11.71 1.74 -16.18
C GLU A 515 12.01 1.80 -17.69
N ALA A 516 12.98 1.01 -18.17
CA ALA A 516 13.29 0.91 -19.59
C ALA A 516 12.14 0.27 -20.39
N GLN A 517 11.49 -0.75 -19.85
CA GLN A 517 10.31 -1.38 -20.43
C GLN A 517 9.14 -0.40 -20.54
N PHE A 518 8.83 0.33 -19.45
CA PHE A 518 7.72 1.29 -19.41
C PHE A 518 7.92 2.41 -20.43
N GLU A 519 9.13 2.96 -20.51
CA GLU A 519 9.45 3.96 -21.53
C GLU A 519 9.34 3.40 -22.95
N LEU A 520 9.81 2.17 -23.21
CA LEU A 520 9.62 1.55 -24.53
C LEU A 520 8.13 1.37 -24.85
N ALA A 521 7.32 0.92 -23.90
CA ALA A 521 5.88 0.77 -24.10
C ALA A 521 5.18 2.12 -24.36
N ASN A 522 5.59 3.18 -23.66
CA ASN A 522 5.08 4.54 -23.88
C ASN A 522 5.33 5.06 -25.31
N ARG A 523 6.37 4.56 -25.99
CA ARG A 523 6.67 4.88 -27.41
C ARG A 523 5.80 4.10 -28.41
N GLY A 524 4.94 3.21 -27.92
CA GLY A 524 3.93 2.49 -28.70
C GLY A 524 4.52 1.67 -29.84
N ALA A 525 3.88 1.76 -31.01
CA ALA A 525 4.21 0.94 -32.19
C ALA A 525 5.69 1.00 -32.61
N SER A 526 6.39 2.13 -32.37
CA SER A 526 7.81 2.29 -32.73
C SER A 526 8.76 1.38 -31.93
N SER A 527 8.31 0.82 -30.80
CA SER A 527 9.11 -0.07 -29.97
C SER A 527 8.93 -1.56 -30.27
N ILE A 528 7.97 -1.94 -31.12
CA ILE A 528 7.66 -3.35 -31.41
C ILE A 528 8.89 -4.08 -31.95
N GLU A 529 9.61 -3.48 -32.91
CA GLU A 529 10.82 -4.09 -33.49
C GLU A 529 11.95 -4.29 -32.47
N HIS A 530 11.99 -3.46 -31.42
CA HIS A 530 12.98 -3.55 -30.36
C HIS A 530 12.66 -4.71 -29.40
N PHE A 531 11.40 -4.85 -28.99
CA PHE A 531 10.97 -6.00 -28.21
C PHE A 531 11.11 -7.31 -28.99
N GLU A 532 10.70 -7.34 -30.25
CA GLU A 532 10.87 -8.50 -31.13
C GLU A 532 12.36 -8.86 -31.30
N GLY A 533 13.23 -7.86 -31.46
CA GLY A 533 14.68 -8.06 -31.51
C GLY A 533 15.23 -8.73 -30.25
N VAL A 534 14.80 -8.28 -29.06
CA VAL A 534 15.20 -8.89 -27.77
C VAL A 534 14.71 -10.34 -27.69
N LEU A 535 13.50 -10.62 -28.14
CA LEU A 535 12.92 -11.97 -28.09
C LEU A 535 13.61 -12.95 -29.03
N LYS A 536 13.95 -12.50 -30.24
CA LYS A 536 14.60 -13.35 -31.27
C LYS A 536 16.09 -13.55 -31.03
N TYR A 537 16.80 -12.52 -30.57
CA TYR A 537 18.26 -12.49 -30.58
C TYR A 537 18.89 -12.33 -29.19
N GLY A 538 18.10 -12.02 -28.15
CA GLY A 538 18.62 -11.89 -26.79
C GLY A 538 18.86 -13.24 -26.11
N ASP A 539 19.82 -13.28 -25.20
CA ASP A 539 20.14 -14.48 -24.39
C ASP A 539 19.64 -14.35 -22.94
N SER A 540 19.35 -13.14 -22.47
CA SER A 540 18.85 -12.90 -21.11
C SER A 540 17.37 -13.29 -20.97
N LEU A 541 17.08 -14.20 -20.04
CA LEU A 541 15.71 -14.57 -19.69
C LEU A 541 14.91 -13.35 -19.23
N PHE A 542 15.48 -12.53 -18.34
CA PHE A 542 14.79 -11.35 -17.83
C PHE A 542 14.51 -10.33 -18.95
N ALA A 543 15.44 -10.12 -19.88
CA ALA A 543 15.18 -9.24 -21.03
C ALA A 543 14.00 -9.73 -21.87
N LYS A 544 13.89 -11.05 -22.08
CA LYS A 544 12.74 -11.65 -22.78
C LYS A 544 11.43 -11.49 -22.01
N LEU A 545 11.43 -11.70 -20.70
CA LEU A 545 10.24 -11.47 -19.86
C LEU A 545 9.77 -10.01 -19.95
N HIS A 546 10.69 -9.06 -19.77
CA HIS A 546 10.38 -7.64 -19.91
C HIS A 546 9.93 -7.26 -21.33
N ALA A 547 10.46 -7.90 -22.37
CA ALA A 547 9.97 -7.69 -23.73
C ALA A 547 8.54 -8.22 -23.93
N ILE A 548 8.19 -9.38 -23.36
CA ILE A 548 6.83 -9.93 -23.40
C ILE A 548 5.86 -9.00 -22.64
N TRP A 549 6.21 -8.59 -21.42
CA TRP A 549 5.38 -7.66 -20.65
C TRP A 549 5.26 -6.31 -21.34
N GLY A 550 6.35 -5.80 -21.91
CA GLY A 550 6.40 -4.59 -22.72
C GLY A 550 5.43 -4.63 -23.91
N LEU A 551 5.42 -5.74 -24.65
CA LEU A 551 4.45 -5.99 -25.71
C LEU A 551 3.01 -6.06 -25.15
N GLY A 552 2.79 -6.75 -24.03
CA GLY A 552 1.49 -6.84 -23.36
C GLY A 552 0.87 -5.47 -23.05
N GLN A 553 1.68 -4.50 -22.59
CA GLN A 553 1.24 -3.14 -22.30
C GLN A 553 0.72 -2.38 -23.53
N ILE A 554 1.22 -2.71 -24.72
CA ILE A 554 0.88 -1.98 -25.95
C ILE A 554 -0.23 -2.68 -26.77
N ILE A 555 -0.58 -3.94 -26.45
CA ILE A 555 -1.64 -4.69 -27.16
C ILE A 555 -2.96 -3.92 -27.25
N PRO A 556 -3.50 -3.29 -26.19
CA PRO A 556 -4.81 -2.66 -26.25
C PRO A 556 -4.91 -1.57 -27.34
N ALA A 557 -3.80 -0.91 -27.66
CA ALA A 557 -3.73 0.13 -28.69
C ALA A 557 -3.22 -0.38 -30.05
N TYR A 558 -2.51 -1.51 -30.10
CA TYR A 558 -1.77 -1.97 -31.27
C TYR A 558 -1.88 -3.48 -31.56
N SER A 559 -2.99 -4.13 -31.19
CA SER A 559 -3.20 -5.58 -31.32
C SER A 559 -2.78 -6.17 -32.67
N ASN A 560 -3.21 -5.57 -33.78
CA ASN A 560 -2.88 -6.03 -35.15
C ASN A 560 -1.37 -6.09 -35.45
N ALA A 561 -0.55 -5.29 -34.76
CA ALA A 561 0.90 -5.27 -34.93
C ALA A 561 1.63 -6.18 -33.93
N VAL A 562 1.03 -6.47 -32.78
CA VAL A 562 1.66 -7.22 -31.68
C VAL A 562 1.28 -8.69 -31.70
N GLU A 563 0.02 -9.03 -31.98
CA GLU A 563 -0.48 -10.42 -32.00
C GLU A 563 0.35 -11.33 -32.90
N PRO A 564 0.75 -10.93 -34.14
CA PRO A 564 1.61 -11.79 -34.97
C PRO A 564 2.97 -12.11 -34.36
N VAL A 565 3.53 -11.18 -33.56
CA VAL A 565 4.80 -11.39 -32.87
C VAL A 565 4.62 -12.42 -31.76
N LEU A 566 3.53 -12.33 -30.99
CA LEU A 566 3.22 -13.27 -29.92
C LEU A 566 2.86 -14.65 -30.44
N ASP A 567 2.05 -14.73 -31.50
CA ASP A 567 1.69 -16.00 -32.14
C ASP A 567 2.94 -16.74 -32.63
N ALA A 568 3.93 -16.03 -33.17
CA ALA A 568 5.19 -16.61 -33.60
C ALA A 568 6.08 -17.12 -32.45
N LEU A 569 5.87 -16.67 -31.20
CA LEU A 569 6.62 -17.15 -30.04
C LEU A 569 6.04 -18.42 -29.43
N PHE A 570 4.73 -18.64 -29.58
CA PHE A 570 4.01 -19.77 -28.99
C PHE A 570 3.62 -20.85 -30.00
N ALA A 571 3.88 -20.63 -31.29
CA ALA A 571 3.80 -21.63 -32.36
C ALA A 571 5.06 -22.50 -32.42
#